data_AF-A0A225WB12-F1
#
_entry.id   AF-A0A225WB12-F1
#
_cell.length_a   1.000
_cell.length_b   1.000
_cell.length_c   1.000
_cell.angle_alpha   90.00
_cell.angle_beta   90.00
_cell.angle_gamma   90.00
#
_symmetry.space_group_name_H-M   'P 1'
#
loop_
_entity.id
_entity.type
_entity.pdbx_description
1 polymer ?
#
loop_
_entity_poly.entity_id
_entity_poly.type
_entity_poly.pdbx_seq_one_letter_code
_entity_poly.pdbx_strand_id
1 'polypeptide(L)'
;MIQRYEQLAQMMDGIYALRYSLRICEECPRNIDELIKCIIASYQKPQHDTLEDTFVSLEKVMECIIQDLGNNSYKRPHMCKKKLRRAGLLLKNYKCNATAYLEGAAYHLWALGT
;
A
#
# COMPACT_ATOMS: atom_id res chain seq x y z
N MET A 1 3.10 20.80 8.07
CA MET A 1 3.04 19.62 8.95
C MET A 1 1.63 19.01 8.96
N ILE A 2 0.58 19.79 9.17
CA ILE A 2 -0.84 19.36 9.22
C ILE A 2 -1.32 18.66 7.93
N GLN A 3 -1.00 19.23 6.75
CA GLN A 3 -1.43 18.69 5.45
C GLN A 3 -0.88 17.29 5.14
N ARG A 4 0.28 16.93 5.71
CA ARG A 4 0.83 15.56 5.59
C ARG A 4 0.07 14.56 6.46
N TYR A 5 -0.42 14.98 7.62
CA TYR A 5 -1.25 14.15 8.48
C TYR A 5 -2.64 13.92 7.89
N GLU A 6 -3.22 14.92 7.23
CA GLU A 6 -4.49 14.75 6.50
C GLU A 6 -4.34 13.78 5.32
N GLN A 7 -3.28 13.90 4.52
CA GLN A 7 -3.02 12.96 3.42
C GLN A 7 -2.77 11.53 3.93
N LEU A 8 -2.04 11.38 5.05
CA LEU A 8 -1.85 10.08 5.71
C LEU A 8 -3.16 9.51 6.25
N ALA A 9 -4.03 10.33 6.84
CA ALA A 9 -5.34 9.91 7.32
C ALA A 9 -6.24 9.44 6.15
N GLN A 10 -6.29 10.20 5.04
CA GLN A 10 -7.05 9.80 3.85
C GLN A 10 -6.54 8.51 3.21
N MET A 11 -5.22 8.33 3.14
CA MET A 11 -4.63 7.09 2.62
C MET A 11 -4.92 5.91 3.55
N MET A 12 -4.91 6.15 4.86
CA MET A 12 -5.27 5.16 5.88
C MET A 12 -6.75 4.76 5.75
N ASP A 13 -7.66 5.71 5.54
CA ASP A 13 -9.09 5.44 5.28
C ASP A 13 -9.29 4.59 4.02
N GLY A 14 -8.55 4.85 2.95
CA GLY A 14 -8.58 4.05 1.72
C GLY A 14 -8.10 2.60 1.92
N ILE A 15 -7.06 2.40 2.73
CA ILE A 15 -6.57 1.04 3.06
C ILE A 15 -7.57 0.29 3.95
N TYR A 16 -8.19 0.98 4.92
CA TYR A 16 -9.26 0.39 5.72
C TYR A 16 -10.48 0.04 4.86
N ALA A 17 -10.87 0.90 3.91
CA ALA A 17 -11.93 0.64 2.93
C ALA A 17 -11.70 -0.63 2.12
N LEU A 18 -10.48 -0.84 1.60
CA LEU A 18 -10.12 -2.07 0.88
C LEU A 18 -10.21 -3.32 1.77
N ARG A 19 -9.87 -3.18 3.06
CA ARG A 19 -9.95 -4.30 4.00
C ARG A 19 -11.40 -4.63 4.37
N TYR A 20 -12.28 -3.64 4.51
CA TYR A 20 -13.71 -3.87 4.71
C TYR A 20 -14.30 -4.64 3.54
N SER A 21 -14.06 -4.19 2.31
CA SER A 21 -14.62 -4.83 1.11
C SER A 21 -14.13 -6.27 0.97
N LEU A 22 -12.84 -6.53 1.18
CA LEU A 22 -12.30 -7.90 1.13
C LEU A 22 -12.94 -8.79 2.20
N ARG A 23 -13.10 -8.31 3.44
CA ARG A 23 -13.67 -9.10 4.54
C ARG A 23 -15.15 -9.40 4.33
N ILE A 24 -15.91 -8.43 3.82
CA ILE A 24 -17.31 -8.61 3.47
C ILE A 24 -17.45 -9.65 2.35
N CYS A 25 -16.56 -9.63 1.36
CA CYS A 25 -16.53 -10.64 0.29
C CYS A 25 -16.14 -12.05 0.79
N GLU A 26 -15.29 -12.17 1.81
CA GLU A 26 -14.90 -13.47 2.39
C GLU A 26 -16.01 -14.06 3.27
N GLU A 27 -16.62 -13.25 4.14
CA GLU A 27 -17.60 -13.70 5.14
C GLU A 27 -19.03 -13.79 4.57
N CYS A 28 -19.29 -13.18 3.41
CA CYS A 28 -20.58 -13.18 2.71
C CYS A 28 -21.79 -12.98 3.66
N PRO A 29 -21.84 -11.86 4.42
CA PRO A 29 -22.93 -11.63 5.37
C PRO A 29 -24.27 -11.58 4.66
N ARG A 30 -25.27 -12.28 5.22
CA ARG A 30 -26.60 -12.45 4.61
C ARG A 30 -27.67 -11.52 5.16
N ASN A 31 -27.34 -10.76 6.20
CA ASN A 31 -28.21 -9.77 6.81
C ASN A 31 -27.40 -8.58 7.36
N ILE A 32 -28.13 -7.52 7.74
CA ILE A 32 -27.54 -6.27 8.22
C ILE A 32 -26.76 -6.49 9.53
N ASP A 33 -27.23 -7.35 10.44
CA ASP A 33 -26.55 -7.60 11.71
C ASP A 33 -25.20 -8.31 11.53
N GLU A 34 -25.13 -9.27 10.60
CA GLU A 34 -23.89 -9.94 10.20
C GLU A 34 -22.92 -8.97 9.54
N LEU A 35 -23.42 -8.08 8.68
CA LEU A 35 -22.62 -7.04 8.05
C LEU A 35 -22.01 -6.10 9.10
N ILE A 36 -22.83 -5.61 10.05
CA ILE A 36 -22.38 -4.73 11.14
C ILE A 36 -21.32 -5.43 11.98
N LYS A 37 -21.55 -6.68 12.38
CA LYS A 37 -20.56 -7.46 13.15
C LYS A 37 -19.25 -7.65 12.38
N CYS A 38 -19.32 -7.93 11.08
CA CYS A 38 -18.15 -8.10 10.23
C CYS A 38 -17.33 -6.80 10.09
N ILE A 39 -18.02 -5.65 9.92
CA ILE A 39 -17.38 -4.33 9.89
C ILE A 39 -16.72 -3.99 11.23
N ILE A 40 -17.41 -4.20 12.35
CA ILE A 40 -16.84 -3.95 13.68
C ILE A 40 -15.61 -4.82 13.93
N ALA A 41 -15.68 -6.12 13.60
CA ALA A 41 -14.56 -7.05 13.80
C ALA A 41 -13.34 -6.71 12.91
N SER A 42 -13.56 -6.17 11.71
CA SER A 42 -12.47 -5.72 10.84
C SER A 42 -11.83 -4.42 11.32
N TYR A 43 -12.61 -3.50 11.90
CA TYR A 43 -12.11 -2.26 12.52
C TYR A 43 -11.31 -2.55 13.81
N GLN A 44 -11.85 -3.41 14.68
CA GLN A 44 -11.25 -3.78 15.97
C GLN A 44 -9.98 -4.62 15.85
N LYS A 45 -9.64 -5.08 14.64
CA LYS A 45 -8.43 -5.85 14.38
C LYS A 45 -7.41 -5.00 13.60
N PRO A 46 -6.89 -3.88 14.16
CA PRO A 46 -5.77 -3.17 13.55
C PRO A 46 -4.54 -4.07 13.67
N GLN A 47 -4.19 -4.73 12.57
CA GLN A 47 -2.92 -5.42 12.49
C GLN A 47 -1.91 -4.38 12.03
N HIS A 48 -1.26 -3.72 12.99
CA HIS A 48 -0.16 -2.79 12.72
C HIS A 48 0.84 -3.39 11.72
N ASP A 49 1.15 -4.68 11.88
CA ASP A 49 1.97 -5.46 10.96
C ASP A 49 1.41 -5.54 9.53
N THR A 50 0.09 -5.67 9.38
CA THR A 50 -0.57 -5.71 8.06
C THR A 50 -0.55 -4.34 7.40
N LEU A 51 -0.71 -3.27 8.17
CA LEU A 51 -0.61 -1.90 7.66
C LEU A 51 0.82 -1.61 7.19
N GLU A 52 1.82 -1.93 8.02
CA GLU A 52 3.24 -1.78 7.69
C GLU A 52 3.62 -2.64 6.48
N ASP A 53 3.14 -3.89 6.41
CA ASP A 53 3.35 -4.76 5.25
C ASP A 53 2.72 -4.18 3.97
N THR A 54 1.56 -3.54 4.08
CA THR A 54 0.86 -2.91 2.96
C THR A 54 1.61 -1.67 2.49
N PHE A 55 2.04 -0.82 3.40
CA PHE A 55 2.80 0.39 3.09
C PHE A 55 4.12 0.06 2.36
N VAL A 56 4.91 -0.86 2.92
CA VAL A 56 6.16 -1.35 2.28
C VAL A 56 5.89 -1.94 0.88
N SER A 57 4.76 -2.61 0.70
CA SER A 57 4.39 -3.14 -0.61
C SER A 57 4.06 -2.04 -1.61
N LEU A 58 3.33 -1.02 -1.18
CA LEU A 58 2.95 0.12 -2.02
C LEU A 58 4.18 0.94 -2.42
N GLU A 59 5.07 1.24 -1.48
CA GLU A 59 6.33 1.94 -1.77
C GLU A 59 7.13 1.19 -2.86
N LYS A 60 7.22 -0.15 -2.75
CA LYS A 60 7.95 -0.95 -3.74
C LYS A 60 7.24 -1.06 -5.08
N VAL A 61 5.90 -1.13 -5.07
CA VAL A 61 5.09 -1.10 -6.29
C VAL A 61 5.27 0.23 -7.03
N MET A 62 5.28 1.36 -6.32
CA MET A 62 5.55 2.67 -6.95
C MET A 62 6.92 2.73 -7.62
N GLU A 63 7.95 2.17 -6.99
CA GLU A 63 9.27 2.04 -7.63
C GLU A 63 9.23 1.17 -8.89
N CYS A 64 8.48 0.06 -8.89
CA CYS A 64 8.31 -0.77 -10.08
C CYS A 64 7.56 -0.04 -11.21
N ILE A 65 6.53 0.74 -10.89
CA ILE A 65 5.79 1.56 -11.88
C ILE A 65 6.74 2.57 -12.52
N ILE A 66 7.58 3.23 -11.73
CA ILE A 66 8.58 4.19 -12.22
C ILE A 66 9.55 3.49 -13.20
N GLN A 67 10.05 2.31 -12.83
CA GLN A 67 10.96 1.51 -13.68
C GLN A 67 10.30 1.00 -14.96
N ASP A 68 8.98 0.76 -14.93
CA ASP A 68 8.18 0.32 -16.07
C ASP A 68 7.55 1.50 -16.84
N LEU A 69 8.10 2.71 -16.67
CA LEU A 69 7.68 3.94 -17.38
C LEU A 69 6.18 4.25 -17.24
N GLY A 70 5.60 3.94 -16.08
CA GLY A 70 4.18 4.15 -15.77
C GLY A 70 3.28 2.96 -16.09
N ASN A 71 3.81 1.86 -16.62
CA ASN A 71 3.04 0.65 -16.94
C ASN A 71 2.93 -0.29 -15.73
N ASN A 72 2.09 -1.32 -15.85
CA ASN A 72 1.81 -2.33 -14.84
C ASN A 72 2.30 -3.74 -15.26
N SER A 73 3.28 -3.81 -16.16
CA SER A 73 3.83 -5.07 -16.69
C SER A 73 4.91 -5.67 -15.79
N TYR A 74 5.18 -5.06 -14.64
CA TYR A 74 6.13 -5.57 -13.66
C TYR A 74 5.59 -6.77 -12.86
N LYS A 75 6.50 -7.65 -12.46
CA LYS A 75 6.17 -8.72 -11.50
C LYS A 75 5.97 -8.12 -10.11
N ARG A 76 4.91 -8.54 -9.43
CA ARG A 76 4.62 -8.07 -8.08
C ARG A 76 5.81 -8.38 -7.14
N PRO A 77 6.42 -7.37 -6.50
CA PRO A 77 7.62 -7.57 -5.70
C PRO A 77 7.31 -8.32 -4.40
N HIS A 78 7.98 -9.45 -4.17
CA HIS A 78 7.85 -10.24 -2.94
C HIS A 78 8.97 -9.92 -1.94
N MET A 79 8.72 -9.00 -1.02
CA MET A 79 9.73 -8.45 -0.11
C MET A 79 10.01 -9.28 1.16
N CYS A 80 9.51 -10.52 1.24
CA CYS A 80 9.74 -11.42 2.40
C CYS A 80 9.49 -10.75 3.76
N LYS A 81 8.48 -9.87 3.84
CA LYS A 81 8.27 -8.93 4.95
C LYS A 81 8.20 -9.59 6.33
N LYS A 82 7.52 -10.74 6.42
CA LYS A 82 7.46 -11.57 7.64
C LYS A 82 8.83 -12.08 8.11
N LYS A 83 9.77 -12.35 7.20
CA LYS A 83 11.14 -12.77 7.54
C LYS A 83 11.94 -11.56 8.02
N LEU A 84 11.85 -10.43 7.33
CA LEU A 84 12.53 -9.19 7.71
C LEU A 84 12.06 -8.66 9.07
N ARG A 85 10.74 -8.71 9.33
CA ARG A 85 10.17 -8.31 10.63
C ARG A 85 10.71 -9.16 11.77
N ARG A 86 10.72 -10.49 11.60
CA ARG A 86 11.29 -11.43 12.60
C ARG A 86 12.78 -11.19 12.87
N ALA A 87 13.52 -10.70 11.87
CA ALA A 87 14.93 -10.35 12.03
C ALA A 87 15.15 -8.91 12.56
N GLY A 88 14.10 -8.11 12.77
CA GLY A 88 14.21 -6.70 13.14
C GLY A 88 14.74 -5.79 12.03
N LEU A 89 14.74 -6.26 10.77
CA LEU A 89 15.33 -5.58 9.61
C LEU A 89 14.27 -4.97 8.68
N LEU A 90 12.99 -5.06 9.03
CA LEU A 90 11.93 -4.46 8.20
C LEU A 90 12.00 -2.93 8.33
N LEU A 91 12.37 -2.27 7.23
CA LEU A 91 12.39 -0.82 7.15
C LEU A 91 10.95 -0.28 7.20
N LYS A 92 10.73 0.74 8.04
CA LYS A 92 9.44 1.45 8.11
C LYS A 92 9.15 2.32 6.89
N ASN A 93 10.20 2.76 6.20
CA ASN A 93 10.12 3.53 4.96
C ASN A 93 11.19 2.98 4.00
N TYR A 94 10.78 2.46 2.85
CA TYR A 94 11.69 2.09 1.79
C TYR A 94 12.06 3.34 1.00
N LYS A 95 13.36 3.64 0.94
CA LYS A 95 13.85 4.69 0.06
C LYS A 95 13.80 4.18 -1.38
N CYS A 96 13.05 4.88 -2.23
CA CYS A 96 13.11 4.67 -3.68
C CYS A 96 14.55 4.84 -4.16
N ASN A 97 15.00 3.96 -5.06
CA ASN A 97 16.31 4.11 -5.68
C ASN A 97 16.39 5.45 -6.43
N ALA A 98 17.41 6.25 -6.12
CA ALA A 98 17.58 7.57 -6.70
C ALA A 98 17.70 7.53 -8.23
N THR A 99 18.36 6.51 -8.78
CA THR A 99 18.50 6.32 -10.23
C THR A 99 17.15 6.07 -10.87
N ALA A 100 16.34 5.15 -10.32
CA ALA A 100 15.00 4.86 -10.83
C ALA A 100 14.12 6.13 -10.81
N TYR A 101 14.19 6.91 -9.73
CA TYR A 101 13.45 8.17 -9.62
C TYR A 101 13.87 9.19 -10.70
N LEU A 102 15.18 9.37 -10.91
CA LEU A 102 15.71 10.30 -11.90
C LEU A 102 15.36 9.86 -13.33
N GLU A 103 15.44 8.56 -13.63
CA GLU A 103 15.05 8.00 -14.93
C GLU A 103 13.57 8.23 -15.24
N GLY A 104 12.70 7.99 -14.25
CA GLY A 104 11.27 8.27 -14.38
C GLY A 104 10.97 9.75 -14.61
N ALA A 105 11.66 10.64 -13.88
CA ALA A 105 11.51 12.09 -14.06
C ALA A 105 11.97 12.54 -15.45
N ALA A 106 13.08 12.00 -15.95
CA ALA A 106 13.59 12.28 -17.28
C ALA A 106 12.63 11.79 -18.38
N TYR A 107 12.07 10.58 -18.22
CA TYR A 107 11.08 10.05 -19.15
C TYR A 107 9.81 10.92 -19.20
N HIS A 108 9.32 11.37 -18.05
CA HIS A 108 8.16 12.26 -17.98
C HIS A 108 8.41 13.59 -18.70
N LEU A 109 9.59 14.21 -18.53
CA LEU A 109 9.97 15.43 -19.24
C LEU A 109 10.06 15.20 -20.76
N TRP A 110 10.68 14.08 -21.18
CA TRP A 110 10.76 13.70 -22.59
C TRP A 110 9.38 13.46 -23.21
N ALA A 111 8.48 12.77 -22.50
CA ALA A 111 7.13 12.46 -22.98
C ALA A 111 6.23 13.71 -23.11
N LEU A 112 6.51 14.78 -22.35
CA LEU A 112 5.79 16.04 -22.43
C LEU A 112 6.39 17.05 -23.44
N GLY A 113 7.53 16.73 -24.05
CA GLY A 113 8.18 17.56 -25.06
C GLY A 113 8.69 18.92 -24.54
N THR A 114 8.98 19.02 -23.25
CA THR A 114 9.50 20.24 -22.58
C THR A 114 11.01 20.20 -22.40
#